data_AF-A0A970DSV6-F1
#
_entry.id   AF-A0A970DSV6-F1
#
_cell.length_a   1.000
_cell.length_b   1.000
_cell.length_c   1.000
_cell.angle_alpha   90.00
_cell.angle_beta   90.00
_cell.angle_gamma   90.00
#
_symmetry.space_group_name_H-M   'P 1'
#
loop_
_entity.id
_entity.type
_entity.pdbx_description
1 polymer ?
#
loop_
_entity_poly.entity_id
_entity_poly.type
_entity_poly.pdbx_seq_one_letter_code
_entity_poly.pdbx_strand_id
1 'polypeptide(L)' 'MAGNKTLSPHESLELKDLLSSTLIIAKKLEATMSMIDDIELSSYLERCLSTKKDCIKAIQAFSGADEGSNSQGG' A
#
# COMPACT_ATOMS: atom_id res chain seq x y z
N MET A 1 -16.35 12.53 -21.09
CA MET A 1 -17.22 11.59 -20.34
C MET A 1 -16.58 11.37 -18.98
N ALA A 2 -17.09 12.02 -17.93
CA ALA A 2 -16.62 11.78 -16.57
C ALA A 2 -17.31 10.50 -16.07
N GLY A 3 -16.66 9.35 -16.22
CA GLY A 3 -17.17 8.08 -15.70
C GLY A 3 -17.16 8.12 -14.17
N ASN A 4 -18.25 7.65 -13.54
CA ASN A 4 -18.39 7.55 -12.09
C ASN A 4 -17.16 6.86 -11.48
N LYS A 5 -16.30 7.61 -10.79
CA LYS A 5 -15.11 7.12 -10.06
C LYS A 5 -15.47 6.42 -8.74
N THR A 6 -16.67 5.86 -8.64
CA THR A 6 -17.12 5.21 -7.41
C THR A 6 -17.08 3.72 -7.66
N LEU A 7 -16.14 3.06 -6.98
CA LEU A 7 -16.09 1.60 -6.92
C LEU A 7 -17.43 1.10 -6.39
N SER A 8 -17.94 0.05 -7.02
CA SER A 8 -19.05 -0.70 -6.45
C SER A 8 -18.66 -1.28 -5.06
N PRO A 9 -19.64 -1.71 -4.26
CA PRO A 9 -19.35 -2.28 -2.95
C PRO A 9 -18.41 -3.48 -2.97
N HIS A 10 -18.48 -4.34 -4.00
CA HIS A 10 -17.61 -5.51 -4.13
C HIS A 10 -16.19 -5.11 -4.54
N GLU A 11 -16.04 -4.20 -5.50
CA GLU A 11 -14.72 -3.66 -5.88
C GLU A 11 -14.04 -2.93 -4.70
N SER A 12 -14.83 -2.20 -3.89
CA SER A 12 -14.33 -1.54 -2.68
C SER A 12 -13.87 -2.55 -1.61
N LEU A 13 -14.55 -3.70 -1.51
CA LEU A 13 -14.17 -4.78 -0.59
C LEU A 13 -12.88 -5.46 -1.06
N GLU A 14 -12.82 -5.82 -2.35
CA GLU A 14 -11.63 -6.40 -2.96
C GLU A 14 -10.40 -5.51 -2.82
N LEU A 15 -10.58 -4.19 -2.96
CA LEU A 15 -9.49 -3.23 -2.78
C LEU A 15 -9.00 -3.18 -1.33
N LYS A 16 -9.89 -3.28 -0.34
CA LYS A 16 -9.53 -3.36 1.09
C LYS A 16 -8.80 -4.65 1.42
N ASP A 17 -9.22 -5.77 0.83
CA ASP A 17 -8.56 -7.06 1.00
C ASP A 17 -7.17 -7.04 0.36
N LEU A 18 -7.04 -6.44 -0.83
CA LEU A 18 -5.76 -6.23 -1.49
C LEU A 18 -4.81 -5.36 -0.65
N LEU A 19 -5.31 -4.24 -0.10
CA LEU A 19 -4.53 -3.38 0.79
C LEU A 19 -4.06 -4.15 2.04
N SER A 20 -4.96 -4.88 2.68
CA SER A 20 -4.69 -5.65 3.89
C SER A 20 -3.63 -6.74 3.66
N SER A 21 -3.78 -7.50 2.57
CA SER A 21 -2.80 -8.52 2.16
C SER A 21 -1.43 -7.90 1.89
N THR A 22 -1.39 -6.76 1.18
CA THR A 22 -0.14 -6.06 0.86
C THR A 22 0.54 -5.53 2.13
N LEU A 23 -0.21 -4.98 3.08
CA LEU A 23 0.29 -4.55 4.39
C LEU A 23 0.89 -5.72 5.19
N ILE A 24 0.21 -6.87 5.21
CA ILE A 24 0.71 -8.07 5.91
C ILE A 24 2.05 -8.52 5.31
N ILE A 25 2.17 -8.53 3.97
CA ILE A 25 3.42 -8.91 3.30
C ILE A 25 4.54 -7.92 3.63
N ALA A 26 4.28 -6.62 3.57
CA ALA A 26 5.27 -5.59 3.91
C ALA A 26 5.78 -5.75 5.35
N LYS A 27 4.88 -5.96 6.31
CA LYS A 27 5.24 -6.19 7.73
C LYS A 27 6.07 -7.46 7.93
N LYS A 28 5.75 -8.53 7.19
CA LYS A 28 6.54 -9.77 7.23
C LYS A 28 7.97 -9.52 6.73
N LEU A 29 8.11 -8.83 5.59
CA LEU A 29 9.42 -8.45 5.05
C LEU A 29 10.23 -7.59 6.03
N GLU A 30 9.60 -6.59 6.64
CA GLU A 30 10.23 -5.74 7.66
C GLU A 30 10.70 -6.56 8.86
N ALA A 31 9.86 -7.45 9.39
CA ALA A 31 10.22 -8.29 10.54
C ALA A 31 11.37 -9.24 10.21
N THR A 32 11.42 -9.77 8.98
CA THR A 32 12.48 -10.70 8.56
C THR A 32 13.82 -10.02 8.27
N MET A 33 13.83 -8.72 7.96
CA MET A 33 15.06 -8.02 7.54
C MET A 33 16.17 -8.10 8.59
N SER A 34 15.82 -8.06 9.87
CA SER A 34 16.77 -8.11 10.99
C SER A 34 17.44 -9.48 11.20
N MET A 35 16.93 -10.54 10.55
CA MET A 35 17.44 -11.91 10.68
C MET A 35 18.31 -12.33 9.48
N ILE A 36 18.57 -11.43 8.54
CA ILE A 36 19.26 -11.73 7.30
C ILE A 36 20.68 -11.18 7.36
N ASP A 37 21.64 -12.08 7.41
CA ASP A 37 23.07 -11.74 7.41
C ASP A 37 23.64 -11.60 5.99
N ASP A 38 22.96 -12.18 4.99
CA ASP A 38 23.37 -12.10 3.59
C ASP A 38 23.02 -10.72 2.99
N ILE A 39 24.06 -9.97 2.62
CA ILE A 39 23.94 -8.58 2.15
C ILE A 39 23.15 -8.50 0.82
N GLU A 40 23.35 -9.46 -0.08
CA GLU A 40 22.68 -9.46 -1.39
C GLU A 40 21.18 -9.74 -1.21
N LEU A 41 20.86 -10.74 -0.38
CA LEU A 41 19.49 -11.07 -0.02
C LEU A 41 18.81 -9.91 0.73
N SER A 42 19.50 -9.27 1.68
CA SER A 42 18.98 -8.09 2.38
C SER A 42 18.66 -6.96 1.40
N SER A 43 19.60 -6.64 0.51
CA SER A 43 19.42 -5.60 -0.52
C SER A 43 18.29 -5.94 -1.50
N TYR A 44 18.09 -7.21 -1.79
CA TYR A 44 16.95 -7.68 -2.58
C TYR A 44 15.62 -7.47 -1.83
N LEU A 45 15.54 -7.88 -0.56
CA LEU A 45 14.32 -7.74 0.23
C LEU A 45 13.99 -6.27 0.53
N GLU A 46 14.97 -5.39 0.69
CA GLU A 46 14.75 -3.95 0.78
C GLU A 46 14.06 -3.38 -0.46
N ARG A 47 14.49 -3.80 -1.66
CA ARG A 47 13.82 -3.43 -2.92
C ARG A 47 12.40 -3.98 -3.01
N CYS A 48 12.19 -5.23 -2.57
CA CYS A 48 10.86 -5.81 -2.48
C CYS A 48 9.97 -5.01 -1.52
N LEU A 49 10.48 -4.67 -0.34
CA LEU A 49 9.77 -3.88 0.66
C LEU A 49 9.42 -2.48 0.12
N SER A 50 10.36 -1.80 -0.53
CA SER A 50 10.11 -0.51 -1.18
C SER A 50 8.97 -0.60 -2.18
N THR A 51 9.02 -1.61 -3.06
CA THR A 51 7.95 -1.87 -4.04
C THR A 51 6.60 -2.09 -3.36
N LYS A 52 6.55 -2.87 -2.26
CA LYS A 52 5.29 -3.10 -1.52
C LYS A 52 4.76 -1.83 -0.87
N LYS A 53 5.64 -0.96 -0.34
CA LYS A 53 5.25 0.35 0.20
C LYS A 53 4.66 1.26 -0.88
N ASP A 54 5.22 1.24 -2.09
CA ASP A 54 4.69 2.02 -3.21
C ASP A 54 3.34 1.47 -3.70
N CYS A 55 3.15 0.14 -3.73
CA CYS A 55 1.84 -0.45 -3.98
C CYS A 55 0.79 0.00 -2.94
N ILE A 56 1.14 0.03 -1.65
CA ILE A 56 0.24 0.50 -0.58
C ILE A 56 -0.18 1.94 -0.83
N LYS A 57 0.76 2.85 -1.11
CA LYS A 57 0.47 4.25 -1.43
C LYS A 57 -0.45 4.36 -2.65
N ALA A 58 -0.20 3.59 -3.70
CA ALA A 58 -1.03 3.59 -4.90
C ALA A 58 -2.46 3.12 -4.61
N ILE A 59 -2.64 2.06 -3.82
CA ILE A 59 -3.96 1.57 -3.41
C ILE A 59 -4.70 2.59 -2.54
N GLN A 60 -4.01 3.24 -1.60
CA GLN A 60 -4.58 4.28 -0.74
C GLN A 60 -5.01 5.52 -1.53
N ALA A 61 -4.16 5.97 -2.46
CA ALA A 61 -4.46 7.09 -3.36
C ALA A 61 -5.66 6.76 -4.27
N PHE A 62 -5.74 5.53 -4.78
CA PHE A 62 -6.87 5.08 -5.57
C PHE A 62 -8.18 5.01 -4.76
N SER A 63 -8.10 4.67 -3.46
CA SER A 63 -9.26 4.58 -2.57
C SER A 63 -9.82 5.94 -2.12
N GLY A 64 -9.16 7.06 -2.44
CA GLY A 64 -9.53 8.38 -1.93
C GLY A 64 -9.18 8.59 -0.44
N ALA A 65 -8.35 7.72 0.15
CA ALA A 65 -7.94 7.83 1.55
C ALA A 65 -6.91 8.96 1.82
N ASP A 66 -6.59 9.77 0.80
CA ASP A 66 -5.72 10.96 0.89
C ASP A 66 -6.52 12.29 1.02
N GLU A 67 -7.86 12.26 1.02
CA GLU A 67 -8.69 13.45 1.26
C GLU A 67 -8.90 13.69 2.76
N GLY A 68 -7.84 14.16 3.42
CA GLY A 68 -7.83 14.48 4.84
C GLY A 68 -6.82 15.55 5.22
N SER A 69 -6.65 16.61 4.42
CA SER A 69 -5.92 17.83 4.81
C SER A 69 -6.23 19.02 3.88
N ASN A 70 -7.48 19.49 3.83
CA ASN A 70 -7.74 20.92 3.60
C ASN A 70 -9.13 21.33 4.12
N SER A 71 -9.24 21.54 5.42
CA SER A 71 -10.21 22.48 5.99
C SER A 71 -9.43 23.72 6.43
N GLN A 72 -9.40 24.73 5.58
CA GLN A 72 -8.98 26.10 5.90
C GLN A 72 -9.80 26.98 4.93
N GLY A 73 -10.84 27.68 5.39
CA GLY A 73 -10.73 28.86 6.22
C GLY A 73 -10.69 30.08 5.30
N GLY A 74 -11.84 30.72 5.12
CA GLY A 74 -12.06 31.90 4.29
C GLY A 74 -13.53 32.23 4.17
#